data_AF-A0A919XIH1-F1
#
_entry.id   AF-A0A919XIH1-F1
#
_cell.length_a   1.000
_cell.length_b   1.000
_cell.length_c   1.000
_cell.angle_alpha   90.00
_cell.angle_beta   90.00
_cell.angle_gamma   90.00
#
_symmetry.space_group_name_H-M   'P 1'
#
loop_
_entity.id
_entity.type
_entity.pdbx_description
1 polymer ?
#
loop_
_entity_poly.entity_id
_entity_poly.type
_entity_poly.pdbx_seq_one_letter_code
_entity_poly.pdbx_strand_id
1 'polypeptide(L)'
;MELTPKQRTVLLTLTTEWQTPIRLANQLPEASGNLPDVQEGLKVLLQEGLVQMNPTVAGLYRLTKEGNTLKERVRIEDNRIK
;
A
#
# COMPACT_ATOMS: atom_id res chain seq x y z
N MET A 1 15.33 -1.10 1.97
CA MET A 1 14.33 -1.33 3.03
C MET A 1 13.59 -2.61 2.68
N GLU A 2 13.38 -3.50 3.65
CA GLU A 2 12.52 -4.67 3.46
C GLU A 2 11.14 -4.39 4.07
N LEU A 3 10.10 -4.41 3.22
CA LEU A 3 8.72 -4.30 3.67
C LEU A 3 8.25 -5.62 4.28
N THR A 4 7.52 -5.54 5.39
CA THR A 4 6.84 -6.71 5.98
C THR A 4 5.77 -7.25 5.02
N PRO A 5 5.33 -8.53 5.16
CA PRO A 5 4.26 -9.08 4.32
C PRO A 5 2.98 -8.23 4.31
N LYS A 6 2.60 -7.66 5.46
CA LYS A 6 1.44 -6.76 5.57
C LYS A 6 1.66 -5.45 4.81
N GLN A 7 2.84 -4.84 4.94
CA GLN A 7 3.17 -3.61 4.20
C GLN A 7 3.24 -3.85 2.69
N ARG A 8 3.80 -4.99 2.26
CA ARG A 8 3.80 -5.41 0.84
C ARG A 8 2.36 -5.56 0.33
N THR A 9 1.51 -6.21 1.11
CA THR A 9 0.09 -6.37 0.79
C THR A 9 -0.59 -5.00 0.57
N VAL A 10 -0.41 -4.05 1.49
CA VAL A 10 -0.94 -2.68 1.35
C VAL A 10 -0.37 -1.97 0.11
N LEU A 11 0.95 -2.07 -0.13
CA LEU A 11 1.62 -1.49 -1.30
C LEU A 11 1.06 -2.06 -2.61
N LEU A 12 0.84 -3.38 -2.68
CA LEU A 12 0.34 -4.08 -3.85
C LEU A 12 -1.13 -3.72 -4.16
N THR A 13 -1.91 -3.41 -3.14
CA THR A 13 -3.32 -3.00 -3.27
C THR A 13 -3.50 -1.54 -3.71
N LEU A 14 -2.60 -0.65 -3.28
CA LEU A 14 -2.64 0.76 -3.63
C LEU A 14 -2.49 1.04 -5.13
N THR A 15 -3.01 2.17 -5.57
CA THR A 15 -2.93 2.65 -6.96
C THR A 15 -2.38 4.08 -7.02
N THR A 16 -2.20 4.60 -8.24
CA THR A 16 -1.96 6.03 -8.48
C THR A 16 -3.20 6.91 -8.26
N GLU A 17 -4.39 6.31 -8.20
CA GLU A 17 -5.63 6.99 -7.81
C GLU A 17 -5.77 7.15 -6.29
N TRP A 18 -6.50 8.19 -5.87
CA TRP A 18 -6.78 8.47 -4.47
C TRP A 18 -7.77 7.47 -3.87
N GLN A 19 -7.41 6.88 -2.73
CA GLN A 19 -8.24 5.87 -2.04
C GLN A 19 -8.25 6.07 -0.52
N THR A 20 -9.38 5.74 0.10
CA THR A 20 -9.50 5.68 1.56
C THR A 20 -8.95 4.35 2.11
N PRO A 21 -8.45 4.30 3.36
CA PRO A 21 -8.06 3.05 4.02
C PRO A 21 -9.16 1.97 4.03
N ILE A 22 -10.43 2.36 4.19
CA ILE A 22 -11.58 1.42 4.19
C ILE A 22 -11.71 0.75 2.82
N ARG A 23 -11.63 1.52 1.72
CA ARG A 23 -11.65 0.98 0.36
C ARG A 23 -10.50 -0.01 0.12
N LEU A 24 -9.31 0.29 0.63
CA LEU A 24 -8.15 -0.59 0.51
C LEU A 24 -8.35 -1.88 1.33
N ALA A 25 -8.85 -1.79 2.55
CA ALA A 25 -9.15 -2.95 3.39
C ALA A 25 -10.20 -3.87 2.73
N ASN A 26 -11.24 -3.30 2.12
CA ASN A 26 -12.28 -4.06 1.42
C ASN A 26 -11.78 -4.77 0.15
N GLN A 27 -10.59 -4.42 -0.37
CA GLN A 27 -9.96 -5.09 -1.51
C GLN A 27 -9.07 -6.27 -1.07
N LEU A 28 -8.77 -6.37 0.22
CA LEU A 28 -7.97 -7.44 0.76
C LEU A 28 -8.85 -8.64 1.15
N PRO A 29 -8.40 -9.87 0.92
CA PRO A 29 -8.98 -11.03 1.58
C PRO A 29 -8.92 -10.85 3.11
N GLU A 30 -9.91 -11.33 3.86
CA GLU A 30 -9.93 -11.22 5.33
C GLU A 30 -8.65 -11.75 6.01
N ALA A 31 -8.01 -12.76 5.42
CA ALA A 31 -6.76 -13.34 5.90
C ALA A 31 -5.51 -12.47 5.62
N SER A 32 -5.62 -11.47 4.73
CA SER A 32 -4.50 -10.65 4.26
C SER A 32 -4.39 -9.29 4.98
N GLY A 33 -5.36 -8.95 5.81
CA GLY A 33 -5.29 -7.78 6.70
C GLY A 33 -6.64 -7.10 6.88
N ASN A 34 -6.81 -6.45 8.03
CA ASN A 34 -7.99 -5.65 8.35
C ASN A 34 -7.71 -4.14 8.23
N LEU A 35 -8.72 -3.30 8.48
CA LEU A 35 -8.57 -1.84 8.43
C LEU A 35 -7.41 -1.32 9.32
N PRO A 36 -7.25 -1.75 10.58
CA PRO A 36 -6.07 -1.43 11.38
C PRO A 36 -4.74 -1.75 10.69
N ASP A 37 -4.59 -2.96 10.13
CA ASP A 37 -3.38 -3.37 9.41
C ASP A 37 -3.09 -2.46 8.20
N VAL A 38 -4.14 -2.08 7.46
CA VAL A 38 -4.03 -1.15 6.34
C VAL A 38 -3.58 0.23 6.82
N GLN A 39 -4.14 0.74 7.91
CA GLN A 39 -3.77 2.04 8.46
C GLN A 39 -2.33 2.07 8.95
N GLU A 40 -1.88 1.01 9.61
CA GLU A 40 -0.48 0.89 10.04
C GLU A 40 0.47 0.80 8.85
N GLY A 41 0.14 -0.03 7.86
CA GLY A 41 0.91 -0.14 6.62
C GLY A 41 1.02 1.21 5.89
N LEU A 42 -0.08 1.96 5.78
CA LEU A 42 -0.09 3.29 5.16
C LEU A 42 0.78 4.29 5.90
N LYS A 43 0.82 4.26 7.24
CA LYS A 43 1.71 5.14 8.03
C LYS A 43 3.17 4.88 7.71
N VAL A 44 3.58 3.62 7.68
CA VAL A 44 4.97 3.27 7.36
C VAL A 44 5.30 3.64 5.92
N LEU A 45 4.46 3.27 4.95
CA LEU A 45 4.70 3.61 3.54
C LEU A 45 4.76 5.13 3.31
N LEU A 46 4.03 5.93 4.11
CA LEU A 46 4.05 7.39 4.04
C LEU A 46 5.37 7.95 4.57
N GLN A 47 5.87 7.41 5.68
CA GLN A 47 7.17 7.78 6.25
C GLN A 47 8.32 7.48 5.27
N GLU A 48 8.17 6.43 4.46
CA GLU A 48 9.14 6.02 3.44
C GLU A 48 8.99 6.76 2.11
N GLY A 49 8.00 7.65 1.98
CA GLY A 49 7.73 8.38 0.72
C GLY A 49 7.22 7.51 -0.43
N LEU A 50 6.74 6.29 -0.14
CA LEU A 50 6.17 5.36 -1.12
C LEU A 50 4.70 5.64 -1.40
N VAL A 51 4.03 6.29 -0.45
CA VAL A 51 2.68 6.84 -0.62
C VAL A 51 2.67 8.30 -0.25
N GLN A 52 1.64 9.01 -0.71
CA GLN A 52 1.36 10.38 -0.32
C GLN A 52 -0.08 10.52 0.12
N MET A 53 -0.32 11.44 1.05
CA MET A 53 -1.66 11.87 1.43
C MET A 53 -2.15 12.96 0.48
N ASN A 54 -3.46 12.99 0.23
CA ASN A 54 -4.07 14.06 -0.52
C ASN A 54 -4.00 15.37 0.29
N PRO A 55 -3.47 16.46 -0.28
CA PRO A 55 -3.29 17.71 0.44
C PRO A 55 -4.61 18.47 0.68
N THR A 56 -5.68 18.12 -0.05
CA THR A 56 -6.97 18.82 -0.02
C THR A 56 -8.04 18.01 0.72
N VAL A 57 -8.02 16.68 0.59
CA VAL A 57 -9.02 15.79 1.20
C VAL A 57 -8.33 14.82 2.16
N ALA A 58 -8.55 15.04 3.46
CA ALA A 58 -7.96 14.21 4.50
C ALA A 58 -8.36 12.73 4.35
N GLY A 59 -7.42 11.83 4.68
CA GLY A 59 -7.66 10.39 4.70
C GLY A 59 -7.64 9.71 3.32
N LEU A 60 -7.24 10.41 2.25
CA LEU A 60 -6.98 9.81 0.95
C LEU A 60 -5.48 9.60 0.73
N TYR A 61 -5.14 8.43 0.19
CA TYR A 61 -3.77 8.00 -0.08
C TYR A 61 -3.64 7.54 -1.53
N ARG A 62 -2.45 7.70 -2.12
CA ARG A 62 -2.07 7.13 -3.41
C ARG A 62 -0.58 6.81 -3.45
N LEU A 63 -0.16 5.99 -4.41
CA LEU A 63 1.25 5.73 -4.69
C LEU A 63 1.98 6.98 -5.15
N THR A 64 3.24 7.10 -4.73
CA THR A 64 4.23 7.97 -5.40
C THR A 64 4.84 7.24 -6.60
N LYS A 65 5.69 7.92 -7.37
CA LYS A 65 6.42 7.28 -8.48
C LYS A 65 7.37 6.20 -7.97
N GLU A 66 8.00 6.48 -6.83
CA GLU A 66 8.90 5.58 -6.10
C GLU A 66 8.14 4.37 -5.57
N GLY A 67 6.96 4.59 -4.96
CA GLY A 67 6.05 3.53 -4.54
C GLY A 67 5.61 2.63 -5.68
N ASN A 68 5.25 3.20 -6.83
CA ASN A 68 4.88 2.42 -8.01
C ASN A 68 6.04 1.59 -8.55
N THR A 69 7.25 2.15 -8.55
CA THR A 69 8.47 1.43 -8.97
C THR A 69 8.81 0.28 -8.02
N LEU A 70 8.62 0.47 -6.71
CA LEU A 70 8.81 -0.60 -5.74
C LEU A 70 7.72 -1.68 -5.88
N LYS A 71 6.46 -1.27 -6.08
CA LYS A 71 5.34 -2.19 -6.29
C LYS A 71 5.60 -3.16 -7.43
N GLU A 72 6.09 -2.66 -8.57
CA GLU A 72 6.39 -3.53 -9.73
C GLU A 72 7.54 -4.49 -9.44
N ARG A 73 8.57 -4.07 -8.68
CA ARG A 73 9.63 -4.97 -8.22
C ARG A 73 9.09 -6.09 -7.33
N VAL A 74 8.28 -5.74 -6.33
CA VAL A 74 7.66 -6.71 -5.41
C VAL A 74 6.76 -7.69 -6.17
N ARG A 75 5.98 -7.23 -7.16
CA ARG A 75 5.17 -8.11 -8.02
C ARG A 75 6.00 -9.13 -8.77
N ILE A 76 7.11 -8.69 -9.36
CA ILE A 76 8.00 -9.57 -10.11
C ILE A 76 8.64 -10.61 -9.19
N GLU A 77 9.05 -10.21 -7.98
CA GLU A 77 9.61 -11.12 -6.97
C GLU A 77 8.58 -12.17 -6.52
N ASP A 78 7.35 -11.77 -6.20
CA ASP A 78 6.27 -12.69 -5.81
C ASP A 78 5.94 -13.72 -6.90
N ASN A 79 6.07 -13.34 -8.18
CA ASN A 79 5.82 -14.23 -9.31
C ASN A 79 6.98 -15.19 -9.63
N ARG A 80 8.19 -14.95 -9.10
CA ARG A 80 9.36 -15.84 -9.31
C ARG A 80 9.43 -16.97 -8.29
N ILE A 81 8.66 -16.88 -7.21
CA ILE A 81 8.67 -17.83 -6.08
C ILE A 81 7.45 -18.78 -6.13
N LYS A 82 6.51 -18.53 -7.06
CA LYS A 82 5.39 -19.42 -7.38
C LYS A 82 5.74 -20.32 -8.56
#